data_AF-A0A7W1KHB1-F1
#
_entry.id   AF-A0A7W1KHB1-F1
#
_cell.length_a   1.000
_cell.length_b   1.000
_cell.length_c   1.000
_cell.angle_alpha   90.00
_cell.angle_beta   90.00
_cell.angle_gamma   90.00
#
_symmetry.space_group_name_H-M   'P 1'
#
loop_
_entity.id
_entity.type
_entity.pdbx_description
1 polymer ?
#
loop_
_entity_poly.entity_id
_entity_poly.type
_entity_poly.pdbx_seq_one_letter_code
_entity_poly.pdbx_strand_id
1 'polypeptide(L)'
;MLNKAYRIILEKNGHKVEATTNGQEALDAVKRFKPKVILLDLLMPKMGGIEFLRKYDAIKLNKNVKVVVLTNLGKEESIQEAMDLGAYKYIIKAHSSPGDLANLVNHLIKKNIVKD
;
A
#
# COMPACT_ATOMS: atom_id res chain seq x y z
N MET A 1 -3.86 -10.42 12.41
CA MET A 1 -5.30 -10.63 12.05
C MET A 1 -5.79 -9.62 11.01
N LEU A 2 -5.43 -8.33 11.11
CA LEU A 2 -5.89 -7.29 10.18
C LEU A 2 -5.59 -7.58 8.69
N ASN A 3 -4.40 -8.12 8.38
CA ASN A 3 -4.03 -8.50 7.00
C ASN A 3 -4.92 -9.61 6.40
N LYS A 4 -5.54 -10.48 7.22
CA LYS A 4 -6.39 -11.58 6.72
C LYS A 4 -7.72 -11.05 6.19
N ALA A 5 -8.34 -10.10 6.88
CA ALA A 5 -9.61 -9.51 6.45
C ALA A 5 -9.46 -8.75 5.13
N TYR A 6 -8.41 -7.92 5.01
CA TYR A 6 -8.10 -7.20 3.77
C TYR A 6 -7.78 -8.15 2.61
N ARG A 7 -6.99 -9.19 2.86
CA ARG A 7 -6.70 -10.21 1.84
C ARG A 7 -7.99 -10.87 1.33
N ILE A 8 -8.85 -11.35 2.24
CA ILE A 8 -10.10 -12.03 1.86
C ILE A 8 -10.99 -11.12 1.02
N ILE A 9 -11.19 -9.86 1.43
CA ILE A 9 -12.09 -8.96 0.69
C ILE A 9 -11.51 -8.58 -0.68
N LEU A 10 -10.20 -8.36 -0.78
CA LEU A 10 -9.55 -8.05 -2.05
C LEU A 10 -9.56 -9.24 -3.01
N GLU A 11 -9.29 -10.46 -2.52
CA GLU A 11 -9.39 -11.69 -3.30
C GLU A 11 -10.83 -11.94 -3.76
N LYS A 12 -11.84 -11.72 -2.90
CA LYS A 12 -13.27 -11.78 -3.27
C LYS A 12 -13.66 -10.75 -4.35
N ASN A 13 -12.93 -9.65 -4.45
CA ASN A 13 -13.10 -8.63 -5.50
C ASN A 13 -12.31 -8.96 -6.78
N GLY A 14 -11.74 -10.16 -6.89
CA GLY A 14 -11.03 -10.62 -8.08
C GLY A 14 -9.57 -10.18 -8.17
N HIS A 15 -9.01 -9.59 -7.10
CA HIS A 15 -7.60 -9.20 -7.08
C HIS A 15 -6.71 -10.37 -6.67
N LYS A 16 -5.56 -10.49 -7.33
CA LYS A 16 -4.45 -11.29 -6.80
C LYS A 16 -3.79 -10.50 -5.67
N VAL A 17 -3.54 -11.14 -4.53
CA VAL A 17 -2.94 -10.50 -3.35
C VAL A 17 -1.72 -11.27 -2.87
N GLU A 18 -0.60 -10.57 -2.69
CA GLU A 18 0.59 -11.06 -1.99
C GLU A 18 0.78 -10.23 -0.73
N ALA A 19 0.91 -10.91 0.42
CA ALA A 19 1.05 -10.26 1.72
C ALA A 19 2.42 -10.59 2.30
N THR A 20 3.12 -9.55 2.78
CA THR A 20 4.42 -9.66 3.46
C THR A 20 4.30 -9.15 4.88
N THR A 21 5.33 -9.41 5.70
CA THR A 21 5.30 -9.05 7.13
C THR A 21 6.27 -7.92 7.49
N ASN A 22 7.16 -7.53 6.57
CA ASN A 22 8.11 -6.43 6.77
C ASN A 22 8.52 -5.79 5.44
N GLY A 23 9.18 -4.64 5.52
CA GLY A 23 9.63 -3.86 4.36
C GLY A 23 10.62 -4.60 3.46
N GLN A 24 11.52 -5.43 4.01
CA GLN A 24 12.51 -6.15 3.20
C GLN A 24 11.82 -7.21 2.32
N GLU A 25 10.95 -8.02 2.91
CA GLU A 25 10.11 -8.97 2.17
C GLU A 25 9.26 -8.25 1.12
N ALA A 26 8.72 -7.07 1.45
CA ALA A 26 7.95 -6.27 0.51
C ALA A 26 8.80 -5.82 -0.70
N LEU A 27 10.04 -5.36 -0.49
CA LEU A 27 10.96 -4.96 -1.57
C LEU A 27 11.29 -6.12 -2.52
N ASP A 28 11.36 -7.34 -2.00
CA ASP A 28 11.59 -8.53 -2.82
C ASP A 28 10.32 -8.98 -3.55
N ALA A 29 9.17 -8.89 -2.88
CA ALA A 29 7.87 -9.23 -3.44
C ALA A 29 7.48 -8.30 -4.60
N VAL A 30 7.65 -6.97 -4.48
CA VAL A 30 7.26 -6.01 -5.52
C VAL A 30 7.95 -6.26 -6.86
N LYS A 31 9.20 -6.75 -6.85
CA LYS A 31 9.97 -7.07 -8.06
C LYS A 31 9.39 -8.27 -8.80
N ARG A 32 8.93 -9.30 -8.06
CA ARG A 32 8.37 -10.54 -8.63
C ARG A 32 6.89 -10.41 -8.97
N PHE A 33 6.12 -9.83 -8.04
CA PHE A 33 4.67 -9.72 -8.11
C PHE A 33 4.20 -8.60 -9.04
N LYS A 34 4.99 -7.52 -9.19
CA LYS A 34 4.68 -6.33 -10.00
C LYS A 34 3.27 -5.76 -9.72
N PRO A 35 2.99 -5.37 -8.46
CA PRO A 35 1.66 -4.89 -8.08
C PRO A 35 1.30 -3.57 -8.78
N LYS A 36 -0.01 -3.35 -9.00
CA LYS A 36 -0.55 -2.02 -9.38
C LYS A 36 -0.79 -1.12 -8.16
N VAL A 37 -1.05 -1.73 -6.99
CA VAL A 37 -1.31 -1.03 -5.73
C VAL A 37 -0.55 -1.73 -4.61
N ILE A 38 0.08 -0.95 -3.74
CA ILE A 38 0.72 -1.42 -2.50
C ILE A 38 -0.05 -0.80 -1.34
N LEU A 39 -0.56 -1.63 -0.43
CA LEU A 39 -1.08 -1.18 0.86
C LEU A 39 0.04 -1.30 1.89
N LEU A 40 0.57 -0.18 2.36
CA LEU A 40 1.79 -0.13 3.16
C LEU A 40 1.51 0.28 4.60
N ASP A 41 1.86 -0.57 5.56
CA ASP A 41 1.91 -0.18 6.96
C ASP A 41 3.19 0.61 7.26
N LEU A 42 3.10 1.64 8.12
CA LEU A 42 4.31 2.37 8.55
C LEU A 42 5.05 1.62 9.64
N LEU A 43 4.32 0.92 10.52
CA LEU A 43 4.87 0.21 11.65
C LEU A 43 4.91 -1.29 11.33
N MET A 44 6.11 -1.79 11.02
CA MET A 44 6.36 -3.20 10.73
C MET A 44 7.64 -3.65 11.43
N PRO A 45 7.77 -4.94 11.80
CA PRO A 45 9.01 -5.48 12.34
C PRO A 45 10.14 -5.43 11.29
N LYS A 46 11.39 -5.42 11.76
CA LYS A 46 12.64 -5.41 10.95
C LYS A 46 12.84 -4.14 10.11
N MET A 47 11.96 -3.88 9.14
CA MET A 47 11.99 -2.72 8.25
C MET A 47 10.59 -2.11 8.17
N GLY A 48 10.47 -0.85 8.58
CA GLY A 48 9.21 -0.10 8.57
C GLY A 48 8.82 0.44 7.19
N GLY A 49 7.63 1.02 7.10
CA GLY A 49 7.09 1.55 5.84
C GLY A 49 7.84 2.77 5.31
N ILE A 50 8.36 3.63 6.21
CA ILE A 50 9.18 4.79 5.81
C ILE A 50 10.48 4.32 5.14
N GLU A 51 11.19 3.38 5.76
CA GLU A 51 12.41 2.82 5.19
C GLU A 51 12.13 2.09 3.88
N PHE A 52 11.01 1.36 3.80
CA PHE A 52 10.52 0.79 2.55
C PHE A 52 10.36 1.85 1.47
N LEU A 53 9.67 2.97 1.73
CA LEU A 53 9.44 4.03 0.75
C LEU A 53 10.77 4.65 0.26
N ARG A 54 11.72 4.89 1.18
CA ARG A 54 13.07 5.39 0.85
C ARG A 54 13.82 4.44 -0.09
N LYS A 55 13.72 3.13 0.14
CA LYS A 55 14.40 2.09 -0.67
C LYS A 55 13.68 1.74 -1.96
N TYR A 56 12.34 1.76 -1.94
CA TYR A 56 11.51 1.43 -3.10
C TYR A 56 11.60 2.52 -4.17
N ASP A 57 11.89 3.77 -3.80
CA ASP A 57 11.88 4.93 -4.68
C ASP A 57 10.52 5.06 -5.38
N ALA A 58 9.51 5.30 -4.55
CA ALA A 58 8.14 5.41 -5.04
C ALA A 58 8.06 6.53 -6.09
N ILE A 59 8.76 7.65 -5.95
CA ILE A 59 8.73 8.77 -6.91
C ILE A 59 9.04 8.30 -8.35
N LYS A 60 10.04 7.44 -8.56
CA LYS A 60 10.33 6.88 -9.90
C LYS A 60 9.29 5.84 -10.33
N LEU A 61 8.83 4.97 -9.42
CA LEU A 61 7.95 3.84 -9.75
C LEU A 61 6.44 4.19 -9.73
N ASN A 62 6.06 5.33 -9.16
CA ASN A 62 4.68 5.71 -8.84
C ASN A 62 3.79 5.96 -10.06
N LYS A 63 4.41 6.17 -11.22
CA LYS A 63 3.68 6.25 -12.48
C LYS A 63 2.89 4.96 -12.71
N ASN A 64 3.48 3.81 -12.36
CA ASN A 64 2.90 2.50 -12.62
C ASN A 64 2.31 1.82 -11.37
N VAL A 65 2.79 2.17 -10.18
CA VAL A 65 2.36 1.55 -8.90
C VAL A 65 1.84 2.62 -7.94
N LYS A 66 0.67 2.43 -7.32
CA LYS A 66 0.14 3.35 -6.31
C LYS A 66 0.43 2.83 -4.91
N VAL A 67 1.28 3.53 -4.15
CA VAL A 67 1.52 3.20 -2.74
C VAL A 67 0.50 3.94 -1.86
N VAL A 68 -0.38 3.21 -1.20
CA VAL A 68 -1.34 3.74 -0.23
C VAL A 68 -0.86 3.37 1.17
N VAL A 69 -0.54 4.39 1.97
CA VAL A 69 -0.16 4.19 3.36
C VAL A 69 -1.41 3.87 4.18
N LEU A 70 -1.33 2.84 5.02
CA LEU A 70 -2.42 2.35 5.85
C LEU A 70 -1.89 2.15 7.27
N THR A 71 -2.12 3.11 8.16
CA THR A 71 -1.53 3.14 9.53
C THR A 71 -2.59 3.28 10.62
N ASN A 72 -2.34 2.75 11.82
CA ASN A 72 -3.22 2.91 12.99
C ASN A 72 -2.97 4.24 13.71
N LEU A 73 -1.71 4.67 13.76
CA LEU A 73 -1.24 5.88 14.42
C LEU A 73 -0.16 6.47 13.52
N GLY A 74 -0.42 7.64 12.97
CA GLY A 74 0.61 8.44 12.33
C GLY A 74 0.82 9.69 13.17
N LYS A 75 2.06 9.92 13.62
CA LYS A 75 2.46 11.30 13.87
C LYS A 75 2.32 12.04 12.55
N GLU A 76 1.84 13.27 12.58
CA GLU A 76 1.68 14.09 11.38
C GLU A 76 2.98 14.14 10.56
N GLU A 77 4.12 14.23 11.24
CA GLU A 77 5.46 14.15 10.66
C GLU A 77 5.72 12.86 9.84
N SER A 78 5.35 11.68 10.35
CA SER A 78 5.58 10.41 9.63
C SER A 78 4.65 10.28 8.42
N ILE A 79 3.44 10.84 8.49
CA ILE A 79 2.54 10.88 7.33
C ILE A 79 3.10 11.81 6.27
N GLN A 80 3.54 13.01 6.69
CA GLN A 80 4.12 14.00 5.79
C GLN A 80 5.37 13.42 5.10
N GLU A 81 6.27 12.81 5.85
CA GLU A 81 7.46 12.14 5.31
C GLU A 81 7.08 11.06 4.29
N ALA A 82 6.07 10.24 4.57
CA ALA A 82 5.61 9.24 3.63
C ALA A 82 5.06 9.85 2.33
N MET A 83 4.34 10.96 2.42
CA MET A 83 3.83 11.69 1.25
C MET A 83 4.99 12.30 0.43
N ASP A 84 5.99 12.90 1.09
CA ASP A 84 7.18 13.48 0.45
C ASP A 84 8.01 12.41 -0.27
N LEU A 85 8.04 11.19 0.27
CA LEU A 85 8.67 10.02 -0.35
C LEU A 85 7.83 9.39 -1.48
N GLY A 86 6.66 9.95 -1.77
CA GLY A 86 5.81 9.53 -2.88
C GLY A 86 4.65 8.61 -2.50
N ALA A 87 4.18 8.56 -1.26
CA ALA A 87 2.89 7.91 -1.02
C ALA A 87 1.79 8.60 -1.86
N TYR A 88 0.96 7.82 -2.54
CA TYR A 88 -0.14 8.35 -3.34
C TYR A 88 -1.26 8.91 -2.46
N LYS A 89 -1.54 8.23 -1.34
CA LYS A 89 -2.55 8.61 -0.34
C LYS A 89 -2.22 7.90 0.97
N TYR A 90 -2.69 8.45 2.08
CA TYR A 90 -2.71 7.76 3.37
C TYR A 90 -4.15 7.52 3.88
N ILE A 91 -4.28 6.50 4.71
CA ILE A 91 -5.53 6.07 5.34
C ILE A 91 -5.26 5.67 6.79
N ILE A 92 -6.11 6.17 7.69
CA ILE A 92 -6.11 5.76 9.09
C ILE A 92 -6.98 4.52 9.23
N LYS A 93 -6.37 3.38 9.55
CA LYS A 93 -7.03 2.06 9.69
C LYS A 93 -8.23 2.08 10.62
N ALA A 94 -8.12 2.81 11.74
CA ALA A 94 -9.19 2.92 12.72
C ALA A 94 -10.47 3.57 12.16
N HIS A 95 -10.36 4.34 11.07
CA HIS A 95 -11.47 5.06 10.45
C HIS A 95 -11.86 4.44 9.10
N SER A 96 -11.49 3.19 8.82
CA SER A 96 -11.75 2.56 7.52
C SER A 96 -12.08 1.08 7.64
N SER A 97 -13.11 0.65 6.93
CA SER A 97 -13.48 -0.76 6.84
C SER A 97 -12.69 -1.50 5.75
N PRO A 98 -12.63 -2.85 5.79
CA PRO A 98 -12.14 -3.64 4.66
C PRO A 98 -12.86 -3.36 3.35
N GLY A 99 -14.15 -3.03 3.39
CA GLY A 99 -14.93 -2.65 2.20
C GLY A 99 -14.44 -1.34 1.57
N ASP A 100 -14.15 -0.33 2.40
CA ASP A 100 -13.64 0.97 1.93
C ASP A 100 -12.30 0.81 1.21
N LEU A 101 -11.42 -0.03 1.74
CA LEU A 101 -10.15 -0.33 1.08
C LEU A 101 -10.32 -1.09 -0.23
N ALA A 102 -11.23 -2.07 -0.27
CA ALA A 102 -11.53 -2.79 -1.51
C ALA A 102 -12.06 -1.84 -2.60
N ASN A 103 -12.97 -0.93 -2.24
CA ASN A 103 -13.50 0.10 -3.14
C ASN A 103 -12.40 1.02 -3.66
N LEU A 104 -11.50 1.45 -2.78
CA LEU A 104 -10.35 2.25 -3.18
C LEU A 104 -9.44 1.51 -4.16
N VAL A 105 -9.07 0.26 -3.85
CA VAL A 105 -8.20 -0.54 -4.73
C VAL A 105 -8.85 -0.73 -6.10
N ASN A 106 -10.14 -1.05 -6.15
CA ASN A 106 -10.93 -1.14 -7.38
C ASN A 106 -10.82 0.14 -8.22
N HIS A 107 -11.02 1.29 -7.58
CA HIS A 107 -10.95 2.60 -8.24
C HIS A 107 -9.55 2.90 -8.79
N LEU A 108 -8.51 2.66 -7.99
CA LEU A 108 -7.12 2.90 -8.39
C LEU A 108 -6.69 2.02 -9.56
N ILE A 109 -7.15 0.76 -9.60
CA ILE A 109 -6.85 -0.16 -10.71
C ILE A 109 -7.62 0.21 -11.96
N LYS A 110 -8.91 0.58 -11.85
CA LYS A 110 -9.74 0.99 -13.00
C LYS A 110 -9.26 2.29 -13.65
N LYS A 111 -8.80 3.27 -12.86
CA LYS A 111 -8.23 4.52 -13.40
C LYS A 111 -6.96 4.33 -14.24
N ASN A 112 -6.27 3.19 -14.11
CA ASN A 112 -5.14 2.85 -14.96
C ASN A 112 -5.55 2.23 -16.32
N ILE A 113 -6.85 2.00 -16.56
CA ILE A 113 -7.36 1.40 -17.83
C ILE A 113 -7.93 2.48 -18.77
N VAL A 114 -8.26 3.68 -18.28
CA VAL A 114 -8.89 4.75 -19.09
C VAL A 114 -7.87 5.83 -19.49
N LYS A 115 -6.65 5.42 -19.81
CA LYS A 115 -5.69 6.30 -20.50
C LYS A 115 -5.12 5.56 -21.70
N ASP A 116 -5.97 5.43 -22.71
CA ASP A 116 -5.63 5.41 -24.13
C ASP A 116 -6.46 6.51 -24.80
#